data_AF-A0A6J1EQ21-F1
#
_entry.id   AF-A0A6J1EQ21-F1
#
_cell.length_a   1.000
_cell.length_b   1.000
_cell.length_c   1.000
_cell.angle_alpha   90.00
_cell.angle_beta   90.00
_cell.angle_gamma   90.00
#
_symmetry.space_group_name_H-M   'P 1'
#
loop_
_entity.id
_entity.type
_entity.pdbx_description
1 polymer ?
#
loop_
_entity_poly.entity_id
_entity_poly.type
_entity_poly.pdbx_seq_one_letter_code
_entity_poly.pdbx_strand_id
1 'polypeptide(L)'
;MAKKMIAVLLVCIVVVAALQVSSATESAKEAKYEAKFEAKYRLCYEKCEKECLEKGNGQSFCEVKCDEDCGEKEAADKLHIKVKN
;
A
#
# COMPACT_ATOMS: atom_id res chain seq x y z
N MET A 1 38.37 -30.29 -10.99
CA MET A 1 37.56 -29.71 -9.91
C MET A 1 37.10 -28.28 -10.22
N ALA A 2 37.96 -27.37 -10.68
CA ALA A 2 37.61 -25.97 -10.98
C ALA A 2 36.44 -25.77 -11.96
N LYS A 3 36.37 -26.52 -13.07
CA LYS A 3 35.26 -26.42 -14.05
C LYS A 3 33.88 -26.76 -13.46
N LYS A 4 33.83 -27.69 -12.49
CA LYS A 4 32.58 -28.05 -11.80
C LYS A 4 32.14 -26.95 -10.82
N MET A 5 33.09 -26.28 -10.16
CA MET A 5 32.82 -25.15 -9.27
C MET A 5 32.34 -23.91 -10.03
N ILE A 6 32.93 -23.62 -11.21
CA ILE A 6 32.52 -22.52 -12.08
C ILE A 6 31.09 -22.71 -12.59
N ALA A 7 30.74 -23.94 -12.98
CA ALA A 7 29.38 -24.25 -13.43
C ALA A 7 28.33 -24.02 -12.32
N VAL A 8 28.63 -24.43 -11.08
CA VAL A 8 27.75 -24.20 -9.92
C VAL A 8 27.61 -22.71 -9.62
N LEU A 9 28.70 -21.96 -9.64
CA LEU A 9 28.67 -20.51 -9.42
C LEU A 9 27.81 -19.78 -10.47
N LEU A 10 27.93 -20.16 -11.74
CA LEU A 10 27.14 -19.55 -12.81
C LEU A 10 25.64 -19.84 -12.65
N VAL A 11 25.27 -21.07 -12.28
CA VAL A 11 23.86 -21.42 -12.02
C VAL A 11 23.30 -20.63 -10.83
N CYS A 12 24.06 -20.50 -9.75
CA CYS A 12 23.64 -19.72 -8.58
C CYS A 12 23.39 -18.24 -8.94
N ILE A 13 24.27 -17.62 -9.74
CA ILE A 13 24.10 -16.23 -10.16
C ILE A 13 22.83 -16.06 -11.01
N VAL A 14 22.57 -16.98 -11.94
CA VAL A 14 21.37 -16.93 -12.80
C VAL A 14 20.08 -17.09 -11.99
N VAL A 15 20.07 -17.99 -10.99
CA VAL A 15 18.90 -18.19 -10.11
C VAL A 15 18.63 -16.94 -9.26
N VAL A 16 19.68 -16.35 -8.67
CA VAL A 16 19.53 -15.10 -7.88
C VAL A 16 19.08 -13.95 -8.77
N ALA A 17 19.62 -13.80 -9.98
CA ALA A 17 19.20 -12.76 -10.91
C ALA A 17 17.72 -12.90 -11.33
N ALA A 18 17.24 -14.13 -11.58
CA ALA A 18 15.83 -14.39 -11.88
C ALA A 18 14.92 -14.02 -10.69
N LEU A 19 15.30 -14.42 -9.47
CA LEU A 19 14.57 -14.07 -8.24
C LEU A 19 14.49 -12.56 -8.00
N GLN A 20 15.59 -11.83 -8.25
CA GLN A 20 15.65 -10.38 -8.07
C GLN A 20 14.78 -9.63 -9.10
N VAL A 21 14.65 -10.14 -10.32
CA VAL A 21 13.76 -9.55 -11.34
C VAL A 21 12.30 -9.79 -10.99
N SER A 22 11.94 -10.98 -10.52
CA SER A 22 10.58 -11.28 -10.06
C SER A 22 10.19 -10.42 -8.84
N SER A 23 11.04 -10.39 -7.81
CA SER A 23 10.79 -9.62 -6.58
C SER A 23 10.79 -8.12 -6.81
N ALA A 24 11.65 -7.56 -7.67
CA ALA A 24 11.64 -6.14 -8.00
C ALA A 24 10.35 -5.71 -8.71
N THR A 25 9.78 -6.57 -9.56
CA THR A 25 8.52 -6.26 -10.25
C THR A 25 7.29 -6.37 -9.35
N GLU A 26 7.31 -7.26 -8.36
CA GLU A 26 6.23 -7.37 -7.37
C GLU A 26 6.33 -6.28 -6.32
N SER A 27 7.51 -6.05 -5.73
CA SER A 27 7.73 -4.95 -4.78
C SER A 27 7.47 -3.58 -5.38
N ALA A 28 7.77 -3.35 -6.66
CA ALA A 28 7.41 -2.10 -7.35
C ALA A 28 5.91 -1.96 -7.60
N LYS A 29 5.18 -3.07 -7.77
CA LYS A 29 3.71 -3.06 -7.87
C LYS A 29 3.08 -2.84 -6.51
N GLU A 30 3.59 -3.48 -5.46
CA GLU A 30 3.14 -3.28 -4.08
C GLU A 30 3.40 -1.85 -3.62
N ALA A 31 4.58 -1.28 -3.88
CA ALA A 31 4.88 0.11 -3.54
C ALA A 31 3.96 1.11 -4.29
N LYS A 32 3.67 0.87 -5.57
CA LYS A 32 2.71 1.69 -6.33
C LYS A 32 1.27 1.50 -5.85
N TYR A 33 0.92 0.29 -5.43
CA TYR A 33 -0.38 -0.04 -4.89
C TYR A 33 -0.56 0.69 -3.55
N GLU A 34 0.32 0.47 -2.58
CA GLU A 34 0.33 1.12 -1.26
C GLU A 34 0.29 2.65 -1.36
N ALA A 35 1.13 3.25 -2.22
CA ALA A 35 1.13 4.71 -2.45
C ALA A 35 -0.22 5.23 -2.98
N LYS A 36 -0.95 4.42 -3.75
CA LYS A 36 -2.29 4.77 -4.24
C LYS A 36 -3.33 4.77 -3.11
N PHE A 37 -3.24 3.85 -2.15
CA PHE A 37 -4.14 3.82 -1.00
C PHE A 37 -3.84 4.96 -0.03
N GLU A 38 -2.56 5.25 0.24
CA GLU A 38 -2.17 6.43 1.02
C GLU A 38 -2.75 7.72 0.44
N ALA A 39 -2.62 7.93 -0.88
CA ALA A 39 -3.15 9.12 -1.52
C ALA A 39 -4.69 9.21 -1.42
N LYS A 40 -5.40 8.09 -1.55
CA LYS A 40 -6.86 8.03 -1.38
C LYS A 40 -7.29 8.30 0.05
N TYR A 41 -6.63 7.67 1.02
CA TYR A 41 -6.89 7.86 2.45
C TYR A 41 -6.71 9.32 2.82
N ARG A 42 -5.58 9.91 2.44
CA ARG A 42 -5.26 11.33 2.70
C ARG A 42 -6.32 12.27 2.15
N LEU A 43 -6.73 12.11 0.88
CA LEU A 43 -7.77 12.95 0.27
C LEU A 43 -9.13 12.78 0.95
N CYS A 44 -9.46 11.57 1.40
CA CYS A 44 -10.66 11.30 2.19
C CYS A 44 -10.60 12.05 3.54
N TYR A 45 -9.48 11.91 4.24
CA TYR A 45 -9.29 12.49 5.57
C TYR A 45 -9.32 14.02 5.53
N GLU A 46 -8.56 14.65 4.64
CA GLU A 46 -8.54 16.12 4.48
C GLU A 46 -9.93 16.69 4.20
N LYS A 47 -10.73 15.99 3.38
CA LYS A 47 -12.12 16.39 3.09
C LYS A 47 -13.02 16.19 4.32
N CYS A 48 -12.94 15.02 4.95
CA CYS A 48 -13.75 14.68 6.13
C CYS A 48 -13.47 15.64 7.29
N GLU A 49 -12.21 15.89 7.61
CA GLU A 49 -11.80 16.74 8.72
C GLU A 49 -12.30 18.16 8.51
N LYS A 50 -12.15 18.70 7.30
CA LYS A 50 -12.69 20.01 6.94
C LYS A 50 -14.21 20.08 7.15
N GLU A 51 -14.97 19.14 6.58
CA GLU A 51 -16.43 19.11 6.71
C GLU A 51 -16.87 18.89 8.16
N CYS A 52 -16.11 18.13 8.95
CA CYS A 52 -16.39 17.85 10.35
C CYS A 52 -16.16 19.09 11.24
N LEU A 53 -15.07 19.82 10.99
CA LEU A 53 -14.76 21.07 11.69
C LEU A 53 -15.72 22.20 11.28
N GLU A 54 -16.11 22.29 10.01
CA GLU A 54 -17.12 23.24 9.52
C GLU A 54 -18.50 23.05 10.19
N LYS A 55 -18.80 21.84 10.68
CA LYS A 55 -19.99 21.54 11.49
C LYS A 55 -19.87 21.94 12.96
N GLY A 56 -18.73 22.50 13.38
CA GLY A 56 -18.48 22.94 14.76
C GLY A 56 -18.09 21.82 15.71
N ASN A 57 -17.68 20.65 15.20
CA ASN A 57 -17.19 19.56 16.06
C ASN A 57 -15.77 19.84 16.56
N GLY A 58 -15.40 19.21 17.67
CA GLY A 58 -14.04 19.31 18.22
C GLY A 58 -13.01 18.55 17.39
N GLN A 59 -11.76 19.01 17.41
CA GLN A 59 -10.67 18.43 16.63
C GLN A 59 -10.47 16.94 16.88
N SER A 60 -10.36 16.51 18.15
CA SER A 60 -10.19 15.09 18.50
C SER A 60 -11.37 14.21 18.09
N PHE A 61 -12.59 14.78 18.05
CA PHE A 61 -13.75 14.05 17.55
C PHE A 61 -13.65 13.84 16.03
N CYS A 62 -13.27 14.89 15.30
CA CYS A 62 -13.09 14.81 13.86
C CYS A 62 -11.96 13.87 13.47
N GLU A 63 -10.87 13.87 14.23
CA GLU A 63 -9.74 12.96 14.02
C GLU A 63 -10.18 11.51 14.07
N VAL A 64 -10.78 11.08 15.17
CA VAL A 64 -11.23 9.68 15.33
C VAL A 64 -12.32 9.33 14.32
N LYS A 65 -13.29 10.22 14.10
CA LYS A 65 -14.38 9.98 13.14
C LYS A 65 -13.85 9.82 11.72
N CYS A 66 -12.94 10.69 11.29
CA CYS A 66 -12.44 10.68 9.93
C CYS A 66 -11.44 9.55 9.68
N ASP A 67 -10.69 9.16 10.70
CA ASP A 67 -9.87 7.95 10.65
C ASP A 67 -10.74 6.70 10.44
N GLU A 68 -11.83 6.57 11.21
CA GLU A 68 -12.76 5.43 11.08
C GLU A 68 -13.50 5.43 9.72
N ASP A 69 -14.11 6.56 9.32
CA ASP A 69 -14.87 6.69 8.06
C ASP A 69 -13.97 6.47 6.82
N CYS A 70 -12.72 6.93 6.87
CA CYS A 70 -11.79 6.80 5.74
C CYS A 70 -11.02 5.47 5.75
N GLY A 71 -10.75 4.90 6.93
CA GLY A 71 -10.16 3.58 7.09
C GLY A 71 -11.10 2.48 6.59
N GLU A 72 -12.42 2.58 6.85
CA GLU A 72 -13.40 1.64 6.30
C GLU A 72 -13.45 1.71 4.76
N LYS A 73 -13.39 2.92 4.19
CA LYS A 73 -13.32 3.11 2.72
C LYS A 73 -12.04 2.56 2.13
N GLU A 74 -10.89 2.80 2.77
CA GLU A 74 -9.61 2.26 2.32
C GLU A 74 -9.61 0.73 2.35
N ALA A 75 -10.10 0.13 3.45
CA ALA A 75 -10.21 -1.32 3.59
C ALA A 75 -11.14 -1.91 2.52
N ALA A 76 -12.27 -1.27 2.25
CA ALA A 76 -13.19 -1.70 1.22
C ALA A 76 -12.62 -1.58 -0.19
N ASP A 77 -11.88 -0.50 -0.48
CA ASP A 77 -11.12 -0.33 -1.72
C ASP A 77 -10.01 -1.39 -1.85
N LYS A 78 -9.34 -1.81 -0.77
CA LYS A 78 -8.33 -2.90 -0.78
C LYS A 78 -8.99 -4.26 -1.03
N LEU A 79 -10.16 -4.50 -0.43
CA LEU A 79 -10.92 -5.76 -0.53
C LEU A 79 -11.86 -5.82 -1.74
N HIS A 80 -11.96 -4.75 -2.53
CA HIS A 80 -12.86 -4.62 -3.67
C HIS A 80 -14.35 -4.85 -3.30
N ILE A 81 -14.76 -4.40 -2.11
CA ILE A 81 -16.14 -4.50 -1.61
C ILE A 81 -16.80 -3.11 -1.54
N LYS A 82 -18.13 -3.06 -1.57
CA LYS A 82 -18.88 -1.81 -1.38
C LYS A 82 -19.17 -1.59 0.10
N VAL A 83 -18.77 -0.44 0.62
CA VAL A 83 -19.24 0.05 1.92
C VAL A 83 -20.72 0.44 1.80
N LYS A 84 -21.56 -0.03 2.71
CA LYS A 84 -22.95 0.44 2.84
C LYS A 84 -22.91 1.75 3.63
N ASN A 85 -23.14 2.84 2.92
CA ASN A 85 -23.25 4.20 3.48
C ASN A 85 -24.60 4.42 4.15
#